data_AF-A0A7K6ACF7-F1
#
_entry.id   AF-A0A7K6ACF7-F1
#
_cell.length_a   1.000
_cell.length_b   1.000
_cell.length_c   1.000
_cell.angle_alpha   90.00
_cell.angle_beta   90.00
_cell.angle_gamma   90.00
#
_symmetry.space_group_name_H-M   'P 1'
#
loop_
_entity.id
_entity.type
_entity.pdbx_description
1 polymer ?
#
loop_
_entity_poly.entity_id
_entity_poly.type
_entity_poly.pdbx_seq_one_letter_code
_entity_poly.pdbx_strand_id
1 'polypeptide(L)'
;PCDLTGWWENDLGSRMHVLKVDSEGNFSGEYHTAVSSTEKPIQPSPLVGSQHLDKDGQCTFGFTVNWKKFSDSTAVFVGQCFTGDNGDEVLQTSWLLREKVDSLPSDWKATR
;
A
#
# COMPACT_ATOMS: atom_id res chain seq x y z
N PRO A 1 11.48 -14.83 7.57
CA PRO A 1 10.20 -14.34 8.12
C PRO A 1 9.82 -13.04 7.41
N CYS A 2 8.65 -12.98 6.78
CA CYS A 2 8.09 -11.78 6.17
C CYS A 2 8.02 -10.65 7.21
N ASP A 3 8.96 -9.72 7.13
CA ASP A 3 8.97 -8.47 7.89
C ASP A 3 8.88 -7.33 6.87
N LEU A 4 7.71 -6.69 6.79
CA LEU A 4 7.51 -5.61 5.83
C LEU A 4 8.32 -4.34 6.18
N THR A 5 8.99 -4.28 7.34
CA THR A 5 9.80 -3.14 7.76
C THR A 5 10.89 -2.81 6.74
N GLY A 6 10.96 -1.55 6.32
CA GLY A 6 11.94 -1.07 5.35
C GLY A 6 11.33 -0.51 4.07
N TRP A 7 12.17 -0.39 3.04
CA TRP A 7 11.79 0.20 1.75
C TRP A 7 11.43 -0.89 0.73
N TRP A 8 10.32 -0.65 0.04
CA TRP A 8 9.84 -1.47 -1.07
C TRP A 8 9.62 -0.58 -2.28
N GLU A 9 9.88 -1.11 -3.47
CA GLU A 9 9.62 -0.44 -4.75
C GLU A 9 8.78 -1.35 -5.63
N ASN A 10 7.82 -0.78 -6.37
CA ASN A 10 7.02 -1.53 -7.33
C ASN A 10 7.45 -1.25 -8.78
N ASP A 11 6.91 -2.00 -9.73
CA ASP A 11 7.23 -1.92 -11.16
C ASP A 11 6.89 -0.56 -11.82
N LEU A 12 6.14 0.30 -11.12
CA LEU A 12 5.82 1.66 -11.56
C LEU A 12 6.80 2.70 -11.00
N GLY A 13 7.80 2.29 -10.20
CA GLY A 13 8.75 3.16 -9.51
C GLY A 13 8.20 3.84 -8.26
N SER A 14 7.02 3.42 -7.79
CA SER A 14 6.45 3.91 -6.52
C SER A 14 7.12 3.20 -5.36
N ARG A 15 7.37 3.93 -4.27
CA ARG A 15 8.09 3.41 -3.11
C ARG A 15 7.24 3.44 -1.85
N MET A 16 7.33 2.40 -1.06
CA MET A 16 6.68 2.27 0.24
C MET A 16 7.75 2.14 1.31
N HIS A 17 7.65 2.92 2.38
CA HIS A 17 8.50 2.79 3.56
C HIS A 17 7.65 2.40 4.76
N VAL A 18 7.84 1.20 5.26
CA VAL A 18 7.22 0.73 6.51
C VAL A 18 8.21 0.98 7.64
N LEU A 19 7.80 1.80 8.62
CA LEU A 19 8.71 2.24 9.69
C LEU A 19 9.04 1.12 10.68
N LYS A 20 8.01 0.38 11.07
CA LYS A 20 8.09 -0.76 12.00
C LYS A 20 6.78 -1.54 11.96
N VAL A 21 6.88 -2.86 12.08
CA VAL A 21 5.77 -3.76 12.42
C VAL A 21 5.79 -4.04 13.93
N ASP A 22 4.64 -3.89 14.60
CA ASP A 22 4.52 -4.16 16.03
C ASP A 22 4.24 -5.64 16.34
N SER A 23 4.15 -5.99 17.63
CA SER A 23 3.91 -7.37 18.07
C SER A 23 2.52 -7.91 17.75
N GLU A 24 1.61 -7.07 17.29
CA GLU A 24 0.27 -7.44 16.83
C GLU A 24 0.20 -7.49 15.30
N GLY A 25 1.30 -7.19 14.60
CA GLY A 25 1.37 -7.16 13.15
C GLY A 25 0.91 -5.85 12.54
N ASN A 26 0.56 -4.83 13.34
CA ASN A 26 0.19 -3.52 12.80
C ASN A 26 1.43 -2.73 12.38
N PHE A 27 1.28 -1.89 11.37
CA PHE A 27 2.36 -1.03 10.90
C PHE A 27 1.86 0.30 10.35
N SER A 28 2.78 1.26 10.29
CA SER A 28 2.58 2.56 9.66
C SER A 28 3.80 2.97 8.85
N GLY A 29 3.60 3.91 7.94
CA GLY A 29 4.65 4.30 7.01
C GLY A 29 4.30 5.45 6.10
N GLU A 30 5.09 5.60 5.05
CA GLU A 30 4.87 6.56 3.97
C GLU A 30 4.87 5.86 2.60
N TYR A 31 3.98 6.32 1.73
CA TYR A 31 3.88 5.90 0.34
C TYR A 31 4.25 7.06 -0.58
N HIS A 32 5.18 6.80 -1.49
CA HIS A 32 5.70 7.72 -2.48
C HIS A 32 5.29 7.20 -3.86
N THR A 33 4.11 7.59 -4.32
CA THR A 33 3.66 7.21 -5.67
C THR A 33 4.53 7.88 -6.74
N ALA A 34 4.83 7.17 -7.81
CA ALA A 34 5.48 7.73 -9.00
C ALA A 34 4.47 8.27 -10.02
N VAL A 35 3.20 7.88 -9.89
CA VAL A 35 2.13 8.20 -10.84
C VAL A 35 0.91 8.77 -10.12
N SER A 36 0.17 9.65 -10.80
CA SER A 36 -1.11 10.15 -10.33
C SER A 36 -1.98 10.54 -11.51
N SER A 37 -3.30 10.39 -11.35
CA SER A 37 -4.29 10.93 -12.29
C SER A 37 -4.66 12.39 -11.98
N THR A 38 -4.13 12.98 -10.91
CA THR A 38 -4.38 14.39 -10.56
C THR A 38 -3.33 15.29 -11.21
N GLU A 39 -3.71 16.54 -11.49
CA GLU A 39 -2.78 17.56 -12.00
C GLU A 39 -1.94 18.21 -10.89
N LYS A 40 -2.20 17.86 -9.62
CA LYS A 40 -1.48 18.41 -8.47
C LYS A 40 -0.12 17.70 -8.32
N PRO A 41 0.94 18.41 -7.88
CA PRO A 41 2.21 17.79 -7.60
C PRO A 41 2.07 16.65 -6.58
N ILE A 42 2.62 15.47 -6.93
CA ILE A 42 2.64 14.30 -6.06
C ILE A 42 3.38 14.64 -4.76
N GLN A 43 2.87 14.13 -3.63
CA GLN A 43 3.52 14.26 -2.33
C GLN A 43 3.50 12.92 -1.58
N PRO A 44 4.49 12.66 -0.70
CA PRO A 44 4.45 11.52 0.20
C PRO A 44 3.16 11.49 1.00
N SER A 45 2.57 10.30 1.15
CA SER A 45 1.28 10.10 1.80
C SER A 45 1.38 9.03 2.88
N PRO A 46 0.75 9.21 4.05
CA PRO A 46 0.81 8.22 5.10
C PRO A 46 0.07 6.94 4.69
N LEU A 47 0.61 5.81 5.14
CA LEU A 47 -0.05 4.51 5.08
C LEU A 47 -0.15 3.89 6.47
N VAL A 48 -1.20 3.08 6.65
CA VAL A 48 -1.42 2.26 7.85
C VAL A 48 -1.96 0.90 7.44
N GLY A 49 -1.52 -0.15 8.10
CA GLY A 49 -1.91 -1.52 7.73
C GLY A 49 -1.59 -2.54 8.79
N SER A 50 -1.79 -3.80 8.44
CA SER A 50 -1.39 -4.93 9.26
C SER A 50 -0.96 -6.12 8.39
N GLN A 51 -0.15 -6.99 8.97
CA GLN A 51 0.28 -8.25 8.41
C GLN A 51 0.02 -9.39 9.37
N HIS A 52 -0.12 -10.61 8.84
CA HIS A 52 -0.12 -11.81 9.64
C HIS A 52 1.29 -12.09 10.21
N LEU A 53 1.34 -12.70 11.39
CA LEU A 53 2.57 -13.06 12.10
C LEU A 53 2.89 -14.55 11.86
N ASP A 54 3.03 -14.92 10.59
CA ASP A 54 3.21 -16.30 10.17
C ASP A 54 4.64 -16.81 10.41
N LYS A 55 4.75 -18.07 10.84
CA LYS A 55 6.05 -18.70 11.18
C LYS A 55 6.86 -19.10 9.95
N ASP A 56 6.19 -19.35 8.82
CA ASP A 56 6.82 -19.72 7.55
C ASP A 56 7.36 -18.51 6.78
N GLY A 57 7.03 -17.29 7.23
CA GLY A 57 7.52 -16.06 6.65
C GLY A 57 6.89 -15.70 5.32
N GLN A 58 5.69 -16.17 4.99
CA GLN A 58 4.96 -15.80 3.76
C GLN A 58 3.66 -15.08 4.08
N CYS A 59 3.78 -13.99 4.84
CA CYS A 59 2.65 -13.34 5.47
C CYS A 59 1.72 -12.64 4.47
N THR A 60 0.40 -12.82 4.66
CA THR A 60 -0.59 -11.96 4.00
C THR A 60 -0.74 -10.65 4.75
N PHE A 61 -0.97 -9.56 4.03
CA PHE A 61 -1.02 -8.22 4.59
C PHE A 61 -2.00 -7.34 3.83
N GLY A 62 -2.37 -6.22 4.46
CA GLY A 62 -3.08 -5.15 3.78
C GLY A 62 -2.78 -3.80 4.40
N PHE A 63 -2.83 -2.75 3.59
CA PHE A 63 -2.64 -1.37 4.06
C PHE A 63 -3.50 -0.39 3.28
N THR A 64 -3.80 0.74 3.91
CA THR A 64 -4.52 1.87 3.34
C THR A 64 -3.56 3.03 3.16
N VAL A 65 -3.59 3.68 1.99
CA VAL A 65 -2.91 4.94 1.71
C VAL A 65 -3.95 6.05 1.63
N ASN A 66 -3.79 7.06 2.48
CA ASN A 66 -4.59 8.26 2.42
C ASN A 66 -3.79 9.34 1.67
N TRP A 67 -4.20 9.65 0.43
CA TRP A 67 -3.47 10.55 -0.47
C TRP A 67 -3.54 12.01 -0.03
N LYS A 68 -2.80 12.37 1.02
CA LYS A 68 -2.88 13.71 1.61
C LYS A 68 -2.38 14.78 0.63
N LYS A 69 -2.99 15.96 0.71
CA LYS A 69 -2.58 17.22 0.06
C LYS A 69 -2.79 17.32 -1.46
N PHE A 70 -2.67 16.22 -2.21
CA PHE A 70 -2.76 16.26 -3.68
C PHE A 70 -3.93 15.46 -4.29
N SER A 71 -4.69 14.71 -3.50
CA SER A 71 -5.92 14.03 -3.94
C SER A 71 -6.93 13.92 -2.79
N ASP A 72 -8.21 13.72 -3.12
CA ASP A 72 -9.27 13.39 -2.14
C ASP A 72 -9.60 11.88 -2.16
N SER A 73 -8.78 11.08 -2.85
CA SER A 73 -8.97 9.63 -2.98
C SER A 73 -8.25 8.84 -1.87
N THR A 74 -8.58 7.56 -1.77
CA THR A 74 -7.92 6.59 -0.88
C THR A 74 -7.58 5.34 -1.67
N ALA A 75 -6.39 4.77 -1.48
CA ALA A 75 -6.06 3.46 -2.03
C ALA A 75 -5.95 2.42 -0.92
N VAL A 76 -6.35 1.19 -1.21
CA VAL A 76 -6.06 0.02 -0.37
C VAL A 76 -5.28 -0.99 -1.17
N PHE A 77 -4.31 -1.63 -0.52
CA PHE A 77 -3.50 -2.70 -1.07
C PHE A 77 -3.70 -3.93 -0.19
N VAL A 78 -3.79 -5.09 -0.82
CA VAL A 78 -3.81 -6.40 -0.16
C VAL A 78 -2.90 -7.34 -0.93
N GLY A 79 -2.17 -8.19 -0.23
CA GLY A 79 -1.21 -9.07 -0.87
C GLY A 79 -0.58 -10.09 0.04
N GLN A 80 0.45 -10.72 -0.50
CA GLN A 80 1.26 -11.71 0.20
C GLN A 80 2.74 -11.47 -0.12
N CYS A 81 3.58 -11.60 0.89
CA CYS A 81 5.03 -11.63 0.70
C CYS A 81 5.46 -13.06 0.40
N PHE A 82 6.31 -13.21 -0.60
CA PHE A 82 6.95 -14.46 -0.99
C PHE A 82 8.46 -14.31 -0.92
N THR A 83 9.15 -15.36 -0.49
CA THR A 83 10.60 -15.48 -0.64
C THR A 83 10.87 -16.32 -1.89
N GLY A 84 11.52 -15.73 -2.90
CA GLY A 84 11.92 -16.44 -4.11
C GLY A 84 13.08 -17.40 -3.88
N ASP A 85 13.35 -18.24 -4.88
CA ASP A 85 14.38 -19.30 -4.80
C ASP A 85 15.80 -18.75 -4.49
N ASN A 86 16.05 -17.49 -4.84
CA ASN A 86 17.34 -16.83 -4.61
C ASN A 86 17.42 -16.10 -3.25
N GLY A 87 16.36 -16.15 -2.44
CA GLY A 87 16.25 -15.44 -1.17
C GLY A 87 15.70 -14.02 -1.27
N ASP A 88 15.42 -13.52 -2.48
CA ASP A 88 14.79 -12.22 -2.70
C ASP A 88 13.34 -12.24 -2.21
N GLU A 89 12.89 -11.17 -1.54
CA GLU A 89 11.50 -11.03 -1.11
C GLU A 89 10.68 -10.23 -2.13
N VAL A 90 9.47 -10.71 -2.42
CA VAL A 90 8.56 -10.09 -3.39
C VAL A 90 7.18 -9.94 -2.77
N LEU A 91 6.62 -8.74 -2.89
CA LEU A 91 5.25 -8.45 -2.49
C LEU A 91 4.32 -8.56 -3.70
N GLN A 92 3.52 -9.62 -3.75
CA GLN A 92 2.46 -9.75 -4.75
C GLN A 92 1.19 -9.09 -4.22
N THR A 93 0.76 -8.01 -4.87
CA THR A 93 -0.35 -7.18 -4.38
C THR A 93 -1.41 -6.93 -5.43
N SER A 94 -2.63 -6.75 -4.97
CA SER A 94 -3.73 -6.11 -5.69
C SER A 94 -4.14 -4.86 -4.94
N TRP A 95 -4.72 -3.90 -5.65
CA TRP A 95 -5.15 -2.65 -5.05
C TRP A 95 -6.52 -2.21 -5.59
N LEU A 96 -7.17 -1.37 -4.80
CA LEU A 96 -8.34 -0.61 -5.22
C LEU A 96 -8.08 0.86 -4.94
N LEU A 97 -8.36 1.72 -5.90
CA LEU A 97 -8.32 3.17 -5.72
C LEU A 97 -9.75 3.69 -5.68
N ARG A 98 -10.11 4.29 -4.56
CA ARG A 98 -11.41 4.89 -4.32
C ARG A 98 -11.37 6.41 -4.47
N GLU A 99 -12.04 6.91 -5.49
CA GLU A 99 -12.28 8.35 -5.68
C GLU A 99 -13.41 8.86 -4.78
N LYS A 100 -13.29 10.14 -4.38
CA LYS A 100 -14.40 10.89 -3.81
C LYS A 100 -15.29 11.38 -4.95
N VAL A 101 -16.59 11.11 -4.82
CA VAL A 101 -17.61 11.57 -5.78
C VAL A 101 -18.64 12.45 -5.08
N ASP A 102 -19.25 13.35 -5.84
CA ASP A 102 -20.16 14.37 -5.31
C ASP A 102 -21.51 13.80 -4.84
N SER A 103 -21.88 12.59 -5.28
CA SER A 103 -23.17 11.98 -4.97
C SER A 103 -23.20 10.46 -5.15
N LEU A 104 -24.14 9.79 -4.47
CA LEU A 104 -24.34 8.35 -4.55
C LEU A 104 -24.57 7.81 -5.98
N PRO A 105 -25.32 8.48 -6.87
CA PRO A 105 -25.46 8.03 -8.26
C PRO A 105 -24.14 8.00 -9.05
N SER A 106 -23.09 8.70 -8.58
CA SER A 106 -21.76 8.68 -9.20
C SER A 106 -20.86 7.57 -8.65
N ASP A 107 -21.33 6.77 -7.69
CA ASP A 107 -20.53 5.74 -7.01
C ASP A 107 -19.98 4.66 -7.96
N TRP A 108 -20.76 4.28 -8.98
CA TRP A 108 -20.42 3.18 -9.90
C TRP A 108 -19.08 3.36 -10.63
N LYS A 109 -18.61 4.60 -10.79
CA LYS A 109 -17.35 4.94 -11.48
C LYS A 109 -16.19 5.25 -10.51
N ALA A 110 -16.43 5.18 -9.20
CA ALA A 110 -15.52 5.72 -8.21
C ALA A 110 -14.44 4.73 -7.76
N THR A 111 -14.45 3.49 -8.21
CA THR A 111 -13.45 2.48 -7.87
C THR A 111 -12.71 2.01 -9.13
N ARG A 112 -11.38 2.11 -9.11
CA ARG A 112 -10.49 1.47 -10.07
C ARG A 112 -9.79 0.28 -9.43
#